data_AF-A0A382M7A1-F1
#
_entry.id   AF-A0A382M7A1-F1
#
_cell.length_a   1.000
_cell.length_b   1.000
_cell.length_c   1.000
_cell.angle_alpha   90.00
_cell.angle_beta   90.00
_cell.angle_gamma   90.00
#
_symmetry.space_group_name_H-M   'P 1'
#
loop_
_entity.id
_entity.type
_entity.pdbx_description
1 polymer ?
#
loop_
_entity_poly.entity_id
_entity_poly.type
_entity_poly.pdbx_seq_one_letter_code
_entity_poly.pdbx_strand_id
1 'polypeptide(L)'
;VEPDRGGEVRIAKSTDFETFEDIWSVHKNAYDSASIERSTVIRGEDGQWRYFTSFVAPEDGRWCTSINKSESLESLDSANTRRLFNANDMDLEGIKDPWLLEVDGIYHLFLSVAKITAKTNESSHDSLDIFNT
;
A
#
# COMPACT_ATOMS: atom_id res chain seq x y z
N VAL A 1 -24.04 -10.42 2.44
CA VAL A 1 -22.80 -9.97 3.10
C VAL A 1 -22.38 -8.73 2.36
N GLU A 2 -22.28 -7.58 3.02
CA GLU A 2 -21.77 -6.36 2.39
C GLU A 2 -20.35 -6.66 1.84
N PRO A 3 -20.00 -6.22 0.62
CA PRO A 3 -18.67 -6.45 0.08
C PRO A 3 -17.63 -5.73 0.96
N ASP A 4 -16.70 -6.50 1.49
CA ASP A 4 -15.60 -5.98 2.29
C ASP A 4 -14.54 -5.36 1.38
N ARG A 5 -14.24 -4.06 1.55
CA ARG A 5 -13.26 -3.36 0.69
C ARG A 5 -11.83 -3.78 1.05
N GLY A 6 -11.02 -3.94 0.01
CA GLY A 6 -9.57 -4.17 0.11
C GLY A 6 -9.20 -5.21 1.17
N GLY A 7 -9.67 -6.45 1.03
CA GLY A 7 -9.50 -7.50 2.06
C GLY A 7 -8.11 -8.14 2.07
N GLU A 8 -7.59 -8.49 0.89
CA GLU A 8 -6.35 -9.25 0.73
C GLU A 8 -5.54 -8.74 -0.46
N VAL A 9 -4.22 -8.66 -0.30
CA VAL A 9 -3.28 -8.49 -1.40
C VAL A 9 -2.59 -9.82 -1.66
N ARG A 10 -2.47 -10.19 -2.93
CA ARG A 10 -1.69 -11.35 -3.38
C ARG A 10 -0.60 -10.92 -4.34
N ILE A 11 0.52 -11.63 -4.27
CA ILE A 11 1.57 -11.60 -5.29
C ILE A 11 1.51 -12.96 -5.97
N ALA A 12 1.37 -12.93 -7.30
CA ALA A 12 1.33 -14.13 -8.11
C ALA A 12 2.43 -14.11 -9.17
N LYS A 13 2.90 -15.30 -9.54
CA LYS A 13 3.85 -15.49 -10.65
C LYS A 13 3.23 -16.34 -11.74
N SER A 14 3.71 -16.14 -12.96
CA SER A 14 3.32 -16.91 -14.13
C SER A 14 4.52 -17.08 -15.05
N THR A 15 4.53 -18.19 -15.79
CA THR A 15 5.48 -18.45 -16.87
C THR A 15 4.85 -18.38 -18.26
N ASP A 16 3.51 -18.30 -18.34
CA ASP A 16 2.72 -18.33 -19.58
C ASP A 16 1.80 -17.11 -19.76
N PHE A 17 1.68 -16.25 -18.73
CA PHE A 17 0.73 -15.14 -18.64
C PHE A 17 -0.76 -15.54 -18.69
N GLU A 18 -1.07 -16.82 -18.56
CA GLU A 18 -2.43 -17.36 -18.54
C GLU A 18 -2.77 -17.98 -17.19
N THR A 19 -1.84 -18.76 -16.63
CA THR A 19 -1.94 -19.41 -15.34
C THR A 19 -1.09 -18.68 -14.33
N PHE A 20 -1.66 -18.36 -13.17
CA PHE A 20 -0.97 -17.65 -12.09
C PHE A 20 -1.00 -18.48 -10.80
N GLU A 21 0.17 -18.58 -10.17
CA GLU A 21 0.34 -19.18 -8.84
C GLU A 21 0.55 -18.06 -7.82
N ASP A 22 -0.31 -17.99 -6.80
CA ASP A 22 -0.11 -17.10 -5.66
C ASP A 22 1.11 -17.58 -4.87
N ILE A 23 2.13 -16.74 -4.75
CA ILE A 23 3.38 -17.05 -4.02
C ILE A 23 3.44 -16.40 -2.64
N TRP A 24 2.58 -15.42 -2.42
CA TRP A 24 2.47 -14.71 -1.15
C TRP A 24 1.12 -14.01 -1.07
N SER A 25 0.58 -13.90 0.14
CA SER A 25 -0.56 -13.02 0.40
C SER A 25 -0.53 -12.41 1.80
N VAL A 26 -1.25 -11.30 1.94
CA VAL A 26 -1.50 -10.64 3.23
C VAL A 26 -2.93 -10.14 3.29
N HIS A 27 -3.60 -10.40 4.41
CA HIS A 27 -4.91 -9.83 4.70
C HIS A 27 -4.74 -8.48 5.42
N LYS A 28 -5.66 -7.53 5.19
CA LYS A 28 -5.65 -6.20 5.87
C LYS A 28 -5.55 -6.28 7.40
N ASN A 29 -6.03 -7.37 7.98
CA ASN A 29 -6.01 -7.63 9.43
C ASN A 29 -4.58 -7.74 9.98
N ALA A 30 -3.60 -8.12 9.14
CA ALA A 30 -2.19 -8.12 9.56
C ALA A 30 -1.65 -6.71 9.84
N TYR A 31 -2.37 -5.67 9.40
CA TYR A 31 -2.07 -4.25 9.61
C TYR A 31 -3.13 -3.55 10.46
N ASP A 32 -4.02 -4.30 11.11
CA ASP A 32 -5.21 -3.78 11.81
C ASP A 32 -6.05 -2.82 10.95
N SER A 33 -5.98 -2.97 9.62
CA SER A 33 -6.50 -1.97 8.70
C SER A 33 -7.91 -2.28 8.25
N ALA A 34 -8.71 -1.23 8.03
CA ALA A 34 -10.04 -1.34 7.44
C ALA A 34 -10.01 -1.64 5.93
N SER A 35 -8.91 -1.34 5.21
CA SER A 35 -8.74 -1.65 3.79
C SER A 35 -7.26 -1.60 3.38
N ILE A 36 -6.84 -2.51 2.50
CA ILE A 36 -5.50 -2.52 1.88
C ILE A 36 -5.62 -2.48 0.35
N GLU A 37 -4.92 -1.53 -0.27
CA GLU A 37 -4.79 -1.30 -1.72
C GLU A 37 -3.96 -0.04 -1.95
N ARG A 38 -3.32 0.21 -3.08
CA ARG A 38 -2.73 -0.70 -4.08
C ARG A 38 -1.30 -1.04 -3.63
N SER A 39 -0.69 -2.05 -4.25
CA SER A 39 0.69 -2.44 -3.95
C SER A 39 1.58 -2.41 -5.19
N THR A 40 2.90 -2.31 -4.97
CA THR A 40 3.92 -2.51 -6.01
C THR A 40 5.15 -3.18 -5.41
N VAL A 41 5.88 -3.95 -6.22
CA VAL A 41 7.11 -4.64 -5.82
C VAL A 41 8.24 -4.25 -6.77
N ILE A 42 9.45 -4.14 -6.22
CA ILE A 42 10.67 -4.03 -7.02
C ILE A 42 11.81 -4.79 -6.36
N ARG A 43 12.67 -5.41 -7.17
CA ARG A 43 13.95 -5.94 -6.71
C ARG A 43 15.03 -4.89 -6.90
N GLY A 44 15.71 -4.51 -5.82
CA GLY A 44 16.81 -3.57 -5.89
C GLY A 44 18.09 -4.20 -6.44
N GLU A 45 19.05 -3.36 -6.85
CA GLU A 45 20.40 -3.80 -7.22
C GLU A 45 21.15 -4.48 -6.07
N ASP A 46 20.75 -4.20 -4.83
CA ASP A 46 21.22 -4.89 -3.62
C ASP A 46 20.67 -6.32 -3.48
N GLY A 47 19.91 -6.80 -4.47
CA GLY A 47 19.30 -8.12 -4.50
C GLY A 47 18.06 -8.27 -3.64
N GLN A 48 17.71 -7.27 -2.82
CA GLN A 48 16.57 -7.29 -1.90
C GLN A 48 15.27 -6.87 -2.60
N TRP A 49 14.19 -7.57 -2.29
CA TRP A 49 12.86 -7.15 -2.68
C TRP A 49 12.33 -6.06 -1.75
N ARG A 50 11.57 -5.14 -2.34
CA ARG A 50 10.83 -4.09 -1.65
C ARG A 50 9.39 -4.18 -2.08
N TYR A 51 8.49 -4.40 -1.12
CA TYR A 51 7.06 -4.36 -1.30
C TYR A 51 6.54 -3.06 -0.72
N PHE A 52 5.89 -2.25 -1.53
CA PHE A 52 5.19 -1.05 -1.11
C PHE A 52 3.69 -1.32 -1.17
N THR A 53 2.97 -0.89 -0.16
CA THR A 53 1.51 -1.00 -0.14
C THR A 53 0.91 0.19 0.56
N SER A 54 -0.30 0.56 0.16
CA SER A 54 -1.10 1.49 0.93
C SER A 54 -2.24 0.78 1.66
N PHE A 55 -2.57 1.29 2.83
CA PHE A 55 -3.66 0.79 3.66
C PHE A 55 -4.24 1.94 4.50
N VAL A 56 -5.44 1.74 5.01
CA VAL A 56 -6.06 2.69 5.94
C VAL A 56 -5.41 2.56 7.31
N ALA A 57 -4.80 3.64 7.77
CA ALA A 57 -4.18 3.73 9.08
C ALA A 57 -5.25 3.52 10.18
N PRO A 58 -5.09 2.52 11.07
CA PRO A 58 -6.08 2.27 12.13
C PRO A 58 -6.21 3.41 13.13
N GLU A 59 -5.16 4.22 13.30
CA GLU A 59 -5.10 5.30 14.28
C GLU A 59 -6.00 6.50 13.94
N ASP A 60 -6.27 6.78 12.66
CA ASP A 60 -6.97 7.99 12.24
C ASP A 60 -7.85 7.83 10.97
N GLY A 61 -7.92 6.64 10.38
CA GLY A 61 -8.72 6.37 9.18
C GLY A 61 -8.16 6.96 7.88
N ARG A 62 -6.97 7.57 7.90
CA ARG A 62 -6.35 8.14 6.70
C ARG A 62 -5.59 7.08 5.93
N TRP A 63 -5.53 7.23 4.61
CA TRP A 63 -4.67 6.37 3.80
C TRP A 63 -3.20 6.67 4.03
N CYS A 64 -2.41 5.63 4.22
CA CYS A 64 -0.97 5.71 4.39
C CYS A 64 -0.25 4.78 3.41
N THR A 65 1.07 4.94 3.28
CA THR A 65 1.91 4.05 2.46
C THR A 65 3.05 3.47 3.29
N SER A 66 3.31 2.18 3.15
CA SER A 66 4.35 1.43 3.86
C SER A 66 5.33 0.75 2.91
N ILE A 67 6.41 0.24 3.49
CA ILE A 67 7.41 -0.58 2.83
C ILE A 67 7.71 -1.82 3.66
N ASN A 68 7.89 -2.95 3.00
CA ASN A 68 8.42 -4.19 3.53
C ASN A 68 9.64 -4.62 2.68
N LYS A 69 10.60 -5.31 3.30
CA LYS A 69 11.81 -5.78 2.62
C LYS A 69 12.07 -7.24 2.94
N SER A 70 12.55 -7.97 1.95
CA SER A 70 12.86 -9.40 2.08
C SER A 70 13.86 -9.86 1.01
N GLU A 71 14.46 -11.03 1.21
CA GLU A 71 15.36 -11.64 0.22
C GLU A 71 14.60 -12.24 -0.98
N SER A 72 13.33 -12.60 -0.79
CA SER A 72 12.41 -13.13 -1.80
C SER A 72 10.99 -12.64 -1.55
N LEU A 73 10.11 -12.63 -2.57
CA LEU A 73 8.71 -12.24 -2.38
C LEU A 73 7.97 -13.27 -1.52
N GLU A 74 8.30 -14.55 -1.66
CA GLU A 74 7.79 -15.67 -0.86
C GLU A 74 8.09 -15.51 0.64
N SER A 75 9.20 -14.85 0.99
CA SER A 75 9.65 -14.64 2.36
C SER A 75 9.26 -13.27 2.94
N LEU A 76 8.32 -12.55 2.31
CA LEU A 76 7.78 -11.31 2.88
C LEU A 76 7.03 -11.63 4.18
N ASP A 77 7.39 -10.95 5.26
CA ASP A 77 6.73 -11.08 6.56
C ASP A 77 6.05 -9.76 6.91
N SER A 78 4.71 -9.79 7.05
CA SER A 78 3.91 -8.63 7.42
C SER A 78 4.42 -7.89 8.67
N ALA A 79 5.05 -8.60 9.62
CA ALA A 79 5.62 -8.02 10.83
C ALA A 79 6.81 -7.07 10.56
N ASN A 80 7.48 -7.20 9.41
CA ASN A 80 8.57 -6.32 8.97
C ASN A 80 8.08 -5.07 8.21
N THR A 81 6.76 -4.88 8.12
CA THR A 81 6.17 -3.73 7.42
C THR A 81 6.42 -2.47 8.23
N ARG A 82 7.04 -1.47 7.58
CA ARG A 82 7.31 -0.16 8.16
C ARG A 82 6.52 0.91 7.43
N ARG A 83 5.82 1.75 8.18
CA ARG A 83 5.19 2.97 7.64
C ARG A 83 6.25 3.85 6.98
N LEU A 84 6.04 4.19 5.71
CA LEU A 84 6.95 5.03 4.93
C LEU A 84 6.46 6.47 4.90
N PHE A 85 5.16 6.66 4.66
CA PHE A 85 4.50 7.95 4.68
C PHE A 85 3.18 7.88 5.45
N ASN A 86 3.00 8.82 6.37
CA ASN A 86 1.74 9.09 7.05
C ASN A 86 1.11 10.34 6.45
N ALA A 87 -0.20 10.33 6.23
CA ALA A 87 -0.91 11.50 5.72
C ALA A 87 -0.84 12.66 6.73
N ASN A 88 -1.07 12.37 8.02
CA ASN A 88 -1.07 13.38 9.08
C ASN A 88 0.31 14.08 9.24
N ASP A 89 1.42 13.33 9.18
CA ASP A 89 2.78 13.90 9.26
C ASP A 89 3.11 14.86 8.09
N MET A 90 2.31 14.84 7.02
CA MET A 90 2.52 15.60 5.79
C MET A 90 1.40 16.62 5.52
N ASP A 91 0.51 16.87 6.48
CA ASP A 91 -0.67 17.74 6.32
C ASP A 91 -1.54 17.33 5.11
N LEU A 92 -1.77 16.02 4.94
CA LEU A 92 -2.59 15.43 3.89
C LEU A 92 -3.79 14.67 4.47
N GLU A 93 -4.81 14.51 3.63
CA GLU A 93 -5.99 13.70 3.95
C GLU A 93 -5.82 12.24 3.53
N GLY A 94 -4.81 11.93 2.72
CA GLY A 94 -4.44 10.57 2.36
C GLY A 94 -3.23 10.52 1.44
N ILE A 95 -2.43 9.47 1.56
CA ILE A 95 -1.31 9.16 0.67
C ILE A 95 -1.30 7.67 0.32
N LYS A 96 -1.57 7.34 -0.95
CA LYS A 96 -1.77 5.95 -1.37
C LYS A 96 -1.29 5.67 -2.79
N ASP A 97 -1.57 4.46 -3.25
CA ASP A 97 -1.35 3.99 -4.61
C ASP A 97 0.12 4.11 -5.05
N PRO A 98 1.06 3.46 -4.32
CA PRO A 98 2.46 3.46 -4.71
C PRO A 98 2.61 2.96 -6.15
N TRP A 99 3.36 3.71 -6.94
CA TRP A 99 3.83 3.32 -8.26
C TRP A 99 5.31 3.67 -8.35
N LEU A 100 6.12 2.72 -8.81
CA LEU A 100 7.56 2.86 -8.76
C LEU A 100 8.15 2.70 -10.15
N LEU A 101 9.07 3.61 -10.48
CA LEU A 101 9.87 3.59 -11.70
C LEU A 101 11.34 3.71 -11.33
N GLU A 102 12.19 2.88 -11.93
CA GLU A 102 13.64 3.01 -11.81
C GLU A 102 14.20 3.59 -13.13
N VAL A 103 15.00 4.64 -13.02
CA VAL A 103 15.67 5.30 -14.15
C VAL A 103 17.10 5.60 -13.75
N ASP A 104 18.06 5.01 -14.47
CA ASP A 104 19.50 5.18 -14.25
C ASP A 104 19.93 4.97 -12.77
N GLY A 105 19.40 3.92 -12.11
CA GLY A 105 19.69 3.60 -10.71
C GLY A 105 18.92 4.46 -9.69
N ILE A 106 18.05 5.37 -10.13
CA ILE A 106 17.23 6.23 -9.27
C ILE A 106 15.80 5.70 -9.24
N TYR A 107 15.35 5.34 -8.03
CA TYR A 107 13.96 4.96 -7.78
C TYR A 107 13.07 6.19 -7.59
N HIS A 108 12.08 6.34 -8.46
CA HIS A 108 11.04 7.34 -8.42
C HIS A 108 9.75 6.69 -7.91
N LEU A 109 9.36 7.00 -6.68
CA LEU A 109 8.10 6.55 -6.09
C LEU A 109 7.05 7.65 -6.24
N PHE A 110 6.01 7.37 -7.02
CA PHE A 110 4.85 8.22 -7.22
C PHE A 110 3.70 7.73 -6.34
N LEU A 111 2.96 8.69 -5.77
CA LEU A 111 1.88 8.45 -4.83
C LEU A 111 0.71 9.37 -5.16
N SER A 112 -0.51 8.83 -5.07
CA SER A 112 -1.74 9.62 -5.05
C SER A 112 -1.83 10.34 -3.71
N VAL A 113 -2.09 11.65 -3.74
CA VAL A 113 -2.27 12.47 -2.52
C VAL A 113 -3.63 13.16 -2.51
N ALA A 114 -4.34 13.06 -1.40
CA ALA A 114 -5.53 13.85 -1.11
C ALA A 114 -5.13 15.02 -0.20
N LYS A 115 -5.46 16.24 -0.61
CA LYS A 115 -5.08 17.46 0.12
C LYS A 115 -6.18 17.92 1.04
N ILE A 116 -5.79 18.55 2.15
CA ILE A 116 -6.72 19.29 3.00
C ILE A 116 -7.36 20.42 2.18
N THR A 117 -8.68 20.57 2.30
CA THR A 117 -9.43 21.66 1.69
C THR A 117 -10.38 22.29 2.71
N ALA A 118 -10.99 23.41 2.37
CA ALA A 118 -12.02 24.02 3.23
C ALA A 118 -13.28 23.15 3.42
N LYS A 119 -13.43 22.05 2.66
CA LYS A 119 -14.56 21.12 2.75
C LYS A 119 -14.25 19.85 3.52
N THR A 120 -12.97 19.47 3.61
CA THR A 120 -12.57 18.26 4.33
C THR A 120 -12.54 18.53 5.83
N ASN A 121 -12.81 17.47 6.58
CA ASN A 121 -12.84 17.43 8.03
C ASN A 121 -12.73 15.97 8.47
N GLU A 122 -12.64 15.69 9.77
CA GLU A 122 -12.43 14.31 10.26
C GLU A 122 -13.49 13.30 9.76
N SER A 123 -14.76 13.68 9.60
CA SER A 123 -15.79 12.76 9.09
C SER A 123 -15.67 12.48 7.58
N SER A 124 -14.75 13.15 6.89
CA SER A 124 -14.42 12.84 5.48
C SER A 124 -13.74 11.48 5.34
N HIS A 125 -13.23 10.91 6.44
CA HIS A 125 -12.59 9.59 6.45
C HIS A 125 -13.56 8.44 6.78
N ASP A 126 -14.81 8.72 7.15
CA ASP A 126 -15.80 7.69 7.51
C ASP A 126 -16.09 6.71 6.35
N SER A 127 -15.96 7.20 5.11
CA SER A 127 -16.11 6.39 3.89
C SER A 127 -14.89 5.52 3.57
N LEU A 128 -13.75 5.80 4.23
CA LEU A 128 -12.42 5.27 3.93
C LEU A 128 -11.97 5.56 2.49
N ASP A 129 -12.57 6.57 1.84
CA ASP A 129 -12.34 6.90 0.43
C ASP A 129 -12.30 8.42 0.19
N ILE A 130 -11.36 9.04 0.88
CA ILE A 130 -11.12 10.48 0.83
C ILE A 130 -10.81 11.02 -0.58
N PHE A 131 -10.38 10.16 -1.50
CA PHE A 131 -10.06 10.53 -2.88
C PHE A 131 -11.31 10.78 -3.74
N ASN A 132 -12.48 10.33 -3.29
CA ASN A 132 -13.76 10.50 -3.95
C ASN A 132 -14.74 11.41 -3.17
N THR A 133 -14.25 12.12 -2.14
CA THR A 133 -15.05 12.97 -1.24
C THR A 133 -14.99 14.45 -1.62
#